data_AF-A0A1I1XNV0-F1
#
_entry.id   AF-A0A1I1XNV0-F1
#
_cell.length_a   1.000
_cell.length_b   1.000
_cell.length_c   1.000
_cell.angle_alpha   90.00
_cell.angle_beta   90.00
_cell.angle_gamma   90.00
#
_symmetry.space_group_name_H-M   'P 1'
#
loop_
_entity.id
_entity.type
_entity.pdbx_description
1 polymer ?
#
loop_
_entity_poly.entity_id
_entity_poly.type
_entity_poly.pdbx_seq_one_letter_code
_entity_poly.pdbx_strand_id
1 'polypeptide(L)'
;MKVLVFYTKKFAYKTAEQNLSNEELNIFYPDIKEINHQGEYSNCITAFIQVEKEDEEKGVKSREKKLANHLKWVARKNNTHSILLHSFAHLSSSKASLKFTADLLKAACTRLQNGDYEASITPFGFFLDINMEAPGFSMARVWGDL
;
A
#
# COMPACT_ATOMS: atom_id res chain seq x y z
N MET A 1 5.91 -9.80 6.19
CA MET A 1 5.00 -9.17 5.21
C MET A 1 5.45 -9.46 3.79
N LYS A 2 4.50 -9.62 2.88
CA LYS A 2 4.76 -9.79 1.45
C LYS A 2 4.41 -8.52 0.67
N VAL A 3 5.27 -8.15 -0.27
CA VAL A 3 5.11 -6.93 -1.07
C VAL A 3 5.39 -7.21 -2.54
N LEU A 4 4.41 -6.92 -3.40
CA LEU A 4 4.57 -6.93 -4.85
C LEU A 4 4.47 -5.51 -5.37
N VAL A 5 5.55 -5.00 -5.95
CA VAL A 5 5.64 -3.63 -6.44
C VAL A 5 5.63 -3.62 -7.95
N PHE A 6 4.76 -2.81 -8.55
CA PHE A 6 4.78 -2.47 -9.96
C PHE A 6 5.18 -1.02 -10.14
N TYR A 7 6.07 -0.71 -11.07
CA TYR A 7 6.09 0.61 -11.67
C TYR A 7 4.96 0.69 -12.69
N THR A 8 4.19 1.77 -12.63
CA THR A 8 3.02 2.01 -13.47
C THR A 8 3.11 3.39 -14.07
N LYS A 9 2.97 3.48 -15.40
CA LYS A 9 2.81 4.77 -16.08
C LYS A 9 1.49 5.43 -15.71
N LYS A 10 0.46 4.62 -15.54
CA LYS A 10 -0.84 5.00 -14.99
C LYS A 10 -1.31 3.92 -14.03
N PHE A 11 -1.80 4.32 -12.86
CA PHE A 11 -2.61 3.49 -11.97
C PHE A 11 -3.86 4.27 -11.59
N ALA A 12 -5.03 3.72 -11.91
CA ALA A 12 -6.31 4.28 -11.54
C ALA A 12 -7.14 3.23 -10.81
N TYR A 13 -7.94 3.68 -9.85
CA TYR A 13 -8.87 2.82 -9.15
C TYR A 13 -10.23 3.48 -8.97
N LYS A 14 -11.25 2.65 -8.81
CA LYS A 14 -12.56 3.01 -8.28
C LYS A 14 -13.01 1.94 -7.29
N THR A 15 -13.58 2.33 -6.15
CA THR A 15 -14.17 1.35 -5.22
C THR A 15 -15.41 0.71 -5.84
N ALA A 16 -15.51 -0.61 -5.75
CA ALA A 16 -16.66 -1.39 -6.16
C ALA A 16 -17.49 -1.80 -4.92
N GLU A 17 -17.19 -2.97 -4.34
CA GLU A 17 -17.92 -3.53 -3.20
C GLU A 17 -17.17 -3.26 -1.89
N GLN A 18 -17.90 -2.88 -0.84
CA GLN A 18 -17.36 -2.80 0.53
C GLN A 18 -17.22 -4.22 1.10
N ASN A 19 -16.06 -4.55 1.65
CA ASN A 19 -15.79 -5.89 2.19
C ASN A 19 -15.48 -5.92 3.69
N LEU A 20 -15.55 -4.77 4.36
CA LEU A 20 -15.46 -4.63 5.82
C LEU A 20 -16.75 -4.03 6.38
N SER A 21 -17.07 -4.31 7.65
CA SER A 21 -18.17 -3.64 8.34
C SER A 21 -17.87 -2.15 8.57
N ASN A 22 -18.89 -1.36 8.89
CA ASN A 22 -18.69 0.06 9.21
C ASN A 22 -17.83 0.26 10.48
N GLU A 23 -17.96 -0.65 11.45
CA GLU A 23 -17.12 -0.67 12.65
C GLU A 23 -15.65 -0.97 12.31
N GLU A 24 -15.41 -1.89 11.39
CA GLU A 24 -14.07 -2.21 10.91
C GLU A 24 -13.47 -1.07 10.06
N LEU A 25 -14.27 -0.41 9.22
CA LEU A 25 -13.84 0.78 8.47
C LEU A 25 -13.41 1.92 9.39
N ASN A 26 -14.09 2.11 10.54
CA ASN A 26 -13.70 3.12 11.53
C ASN A 26 -12.28 2.92 12.09
N ILE A 27 -11.70 1.71 12.00
CA ILE A 27 -10.30 1.47 12.36
C ILE A 27 -9.35 2.25 11.42
N PHE A 28 -9.70 2.35 10.15
CA PHE A 28 -8.91 3.00 9.11
C PHE A 28 -9.24 4.49 8.96
N TYR A 29 -10.49 4.87 9.24
CA TYR A 29 -11.04 6.19 8.99
C TYR A 29 -11.68 6.83 10.24
N PRO A 30 -11.01 6.87 11.41
CA PRO A 30 -11.65 7.30 12.66
C PRO A 30 -12.11 8.77 12.64
N ASP A 31 -11.40 9.62 11.90
CA ASP A 31 -11.62 11.07 11.85
C ASP A 31 -12.07 11.57 10.46
N ILE A 32 -12.33 10.66 9.52
CA ILE A 32 -12.60 10.99 8.12
C ILE A 32 -14.10 10.92 7.87
N LYS A 33 -14.67 12.04 7.43
CA LYS A 33 -16.10 12.14 7.11
C LYS A 33 -16.45 11.52 5.76
N GLU A 34 -15.49 11.43 4.84
CA GLU A 34 -15.71 10.97 3.47
C GLU A 34 -14.46 10.26 2.94
N ILE A 35 -14.65 9.05 2.41
CA ILE A 35 -13.57 8.24 1.81
C ILE A 35 -13.48 8.60 0.33
N ASN A 36 -12.26 8.83 -0.18
CA ASN A 36 -12.11 9.06 -1.61
C ASN A 36 -12.26 7.75 -2.39
N HIS A 37 -13.41 7.60 -3.08
CA HIS A 37 -13.79 6.39 -3.79
C HIS A 37 -13.11 6.17 -5.14
N GLN A 38 -12.29 7.12 -5.61
CA GLN A 38 -11.55 6.98 -6.87
C GLN A 38 -10.21 7.71 -6.83
N GLY A 39 -9.26 7.28 -7.64
CA GLY A 39 -7.94 7.93 -7.71
C GLY A 39 -7.21 7.59 -9.00
N GLU A 40 -6.33 8.48 -9.42
CA GLU A 40 -5.44 8.29 -10.56
C GLU A 40 -4.05 8.82 -10.24
N TYR A 41 -3.04 8.01 -10.57
CA TYR A 41 -1.63 8.28 -10.32
C TYR A 41 -0.83 8.01 -11.58
N SER A 42 0.10 8.89 -11.91
CA SER A 42 0.97 8.78 -13.07
C SER A 42 2.41 8.53 -12.65
N ASN A 43 3.13 7.71 -13.42
CA ASN A 43 4.55 7.40 -13.23
C ASN A 43 4.90 7.05 -11.77
N CYS A 44 4.11 6.22 -11.12
CA CYS A 44 4.28 5.86 -9.72
C CYS A 44 4.74 4.41 -9.57
N ILE A 45 5.27 4.06 -8.40
CA ILE A 45 5.28 2.67 -7.97
C ILE A 45 4.00 2.39 -7.18
N THR A 46 3.34 1.28 -7.49
CA THR A 46 2.20 0.76 -6.73
C THR A 46 2.62 -0.50 -6.01
N ALA A 47 2.57 -0.47 -4.68
CA ALA A 47 2.93 -1.56 -3.79
C ALA A 47 1.68 -2.28 -3.30
N PHE A 48 1.46 -3.50 -3.79
CA PHE A 48 0.48 -4.44 -3.27
C PHE A 48 1.07 -5.10 -2.02
N ILE A 49 0.45 -4.89 -0.86
CA ILE A 49 1.02 -5.22 0.44
C ILE A 49 0.10 -6.18 1.18
N GLN A 50 0.65 -7.32 1.60
CA GLN A 50 0.05 -8.21 2.58
C GLN A 50 0.87 -8.21 3.87
N VAL A 51 0.22 -7.79 4.95
CA VAL A 51 0.79 -7.86 6.30
C VAL A 51 0.44 -9.21 6.90
N GLU A 52 1.44 -9.91 7.43
CA GLU A 52 1.32 -11.28 7.94
C GLU A 52 1.28 -11.26 9.47
N LYS A 53 0.72 -12.30 10.08
CA LYS A 53 0.55 -12.38 11.54
C LYS A 53 1.88 -12.21 12.28
N GLU A 54 2.96 -12.76 11.72
CA GLU A 54 4.32 -12.72 12.27
C GLU A 54 4.91 -11.29 12.30
N ASP A 55 4.36 -10.36 11.51
CA ASP A 55 4.79 -8.96 11.54
C ASP A 55 4.38 -8.27 12.83
N GLU A 56 3.29 -8.70 13.47
CA GLU A 56 2.80 -8.14 14.73
C GLU A 56 3.83 -8.27 15.85
N GLU A 57 4.52 -9.42 15.90
CA GLU A 57 5.57 -9.72 16.87
C GLU A 57 6.80 -8.80 16.72
N LYS A 58 7.01 -8.24 15.52
CA LYS A 58 8.13 -7.31 15.25
C LYS A 58 7.78 -5.87 15.59
N GLY A 59 6.50 -5.54 15.74
CA GLY A 59 5.99 -4.21 16.03
C GLY A 59 6.01 -3.23 14.84
N VAL A 60 5.07 -2.29 14.86
CA VAL A 60 4.79 -1.33 13.77
C VAL A 60 6.05 -0.56 13.33
N LYS A 61 6.80 0.02 14.27
CA LYS A 61 8.00 0.83 13.99
C LYS A 61 9.10 0.08 13.23
N SER A 62 9.28 -1.21 13.52
CA SER A 62 10.25 -2.05 12.81
C SER A 62 9.79 -2.32 11.39
N ARG A 63 8.51 -2.65 11.23
CA ARG A 63 7.88 -3.05 9.97
C ARG A 63 7.71 -1.88 9.02
N GLU A 64 7.26 -0.72 9.50
CA GLU A 64 7.08 0.50 8.70
C GLU A 64 8.42 0.97 8.12
N LYS A 65 9.51 0.86 8.90
CA LYS A 65 10.85 1.26 8.48
C LYS A 65 11.36 0.34 7.39
N LYS A 66 11.15 -0.98 7.53
CA LYS A 66 11.58 -1.97 6.53
C LYS A 66 10.80 -1.80 5.23
N LEU A 67 9.48 -1.64 5.31
CA LEU A 67 8.61 -1.36 4.15
C LEU A 67 9.02 -0.06 3.45
N ALA A 68 9.09 1.06 4.18
CA ALA A 68 9.45 2.35 3.60
C ALA A 68 10.83 2.32 2.93
N ASN A 69 11.83 1.68 3.54
CA ASN A 69 13.16 1.57 2.94
C ASN A 69 13.13 0.77 1.63
N HIS A 70 12.39 -0.35 1.59
CA HIS A 70 12.21 -1.14 0.38
C HIS A 70 11.53 -0.31 -0.72
N LEU A 71 10.42 0.38 -0.41
CA LEU A 71 9.70 1.20 -1.39
C LEU A 71 10.54 2.37 -1.90
N LYS A 72 11.29 3.07 -1.04
CA LYS A 72 12.23 4.12 -1.47
C LYS A 72 13.31 3.58 -2.40
N TRP A 73 13.79 2.36 -2.18
CA TRP A 73 14.75 1.72 -3.08
C TRP A 73 14.11 1.40 -4.45
N VAL A 74 12.92 0.80 -4.49
CA VAL A 74 12.22 0.52 -5.77
C VAL A 74 11.88 1.81 -6.52
N ALA A 75 11.42 2.84 -5.82
CA ALA A 75 11.11 4.15 -6.40
C ALA A 75 12.34 4.79 -7.06
N ARG A 76 13.50 4.77 -6.38
CA ARG A 76 14.77 5.24 -6.96
C ARG A 76 15.19 4.45 -8.20
N LYS A 77 14.98 3.13 -8.21
CA LYS A 77 15.28 2.28 -9.37
C LYS A 77 14.39 2.57 -10.58
N ASN A 78 13.23 3.17 -10.36
CA ASN A 78 12.26 3.56 -11.38
C ASN A 78 12.20 5.09 -11.59
N ASN A 79 13.14 5.86 -11.01
CA ASN A 79 13.21 7.32 -11.11
C ASN A 79 11.87 8.03 -10.82
N THR A 80 11.15 7.59 -9.79
CA THR A 80 9.87 8.20 -9.38
C THR A 80 9.88 8.63 -7.92
N HIS A 81 9.12 9.69 -7.63
CA HIS A 81 8.80 10.18 -6.28
C HIS A 81 7.39 9.78 -5.83
N SER A 82 6.56 9.23 -6.72
CA SER A 82 5.18 8.87 -6.43
C SER A 82 5.07 7.40 -6.01
N ILE A 83 4.48 7.15 -4.84
CA ILE A 83 4.37 5.83 -4.22
C ILE A 83 2.93 5.60 -3.75
N LEU A 84 2.27 4.61 -4.31
CA LEU A 84 0.93 4.19 -3.91
C LEU A 84 1.00 2.90 -3.10
N LEU A 85 0.44 2.91 -1.89
CA LEU A 85 0.30 1.73 -1.03
C LEU A 85 -1.11 1.17 -1.22
N HIS A 86 -1.20 -0.10 -1.60
CA HIS A 86 -2.45 -0.79 -1.79
C HIS A 86 -2.47 -2.06 -0.93
N SER A 87 -3.43 -2.16 -0.01
CA SER A 87 -3.59 -3.38 0.78
C SER A 87 -4.13 -4.51 -0.10
N PHE A 88 -3.44 -5.65 -0.09
CA PHE A 88 -3.77 -6.76 -0.96
C PHE A 88 -3.56 -8.10 -0.24
N ALA A 89 -4.61 -8.62 0.40
CA ALA A 89 -4.56 -9.79 1.29
C ALA A 89 -4.55 -11.17 0.57
N HIS A 90 -3.98 -11.23 -0.64
CA HIS A 90 -3.95 -12.44 -1.50
C HIS A 90 -2.53 -12.90 -1.90
N LEU A 91 -1.48 -12.31 -1.31
CA LEU A 91 -0.07 -12.65 -1.51
C LEU A 91 0.47 -13.75 -0.57
N SER A 92 -0.27 -14.10 0.49
CA SER A 92 0.08 -15.10 1.50
C SER A 92 -1.19 -15.70 2.14
N SER A 93 -1.06 -16.84 2.81
CA SER A 93 -2.11 -17.41 3.65
C SER A 93 -2.15 -16.80 5.07
N SER A 94 -1.06 -16.16 5.53
CA SER A 94 -0.97 -15.50 6.83
C SER A 94 -1.47 -14.06 6.76
N LYS A 95 -2.26 -13.61 7.74
CA LYS A 95 -2.82 -12.25 7.80
C LYS A 95 -2.68 -11.68 9.21
N ALA A 96 -2.17 -10.45 9.30
CA ALA A 96 -2.23 -9.66 10.52
C ALA A 96 -3.66 -9.16 10.81
N SER A 97 -3.87 -8.66 12.01
CA SER A 97 -5.09 -7.94 12.39
C SER A 97 -5.28 -6.67 11.55
N LEU A 98 -6.55 -6.28 11.38
CA LEU A 98 -6.91 -5.04 10.68
C LEU A 98 -6.27 -3.81 11.34
N LYS A 99 -6.27 -3.75 12.68
CA LYS A 99 -5.68 -2.65 13.44
C LYS A 99 -4.18 -2.51 13.19
N PHE A 100 -3.44 -3.61 13.29
CA PHE A 100 -1.99 -3.59 13.04
C PHE A 100 -1.70 -3.20 11.58
N THR A 101 -2.47 -3.74 10.63
CA THR A 101 -2.34 -3.40 9.21
C THR A 101 -2.59 -1.92 8.95
N ALA A 102 -3.65 -1.34 9.54
CA ALA A 102 -3.98 0.09 9.43
C ALA A 102 -2.83 0.97 9.95
N ASP A 103 -2.36 0.67 11.16
CA ASP A 103 -1.30 1.43 11.82
C ASP A 103 0.01 1.35 11.04
N LEU A 104 0.36 0.16 10.53
CA LEU A 104 1.55 -0.07 9.72
C LEU A 104 1.52 0.70 8.39
N LEU A 105 0.42 0.62 7.63
CA LEU A 105 0.32 1.31 6.34
C LEU A 105 0.32 2.82 6.52
N LYS A 106 -0.40 3.34 7.53
CA LYS A 106 -0.42 4.77 7.86
C LYS A 106 0.98 5.26 8.24
N ALA A 107 1.67 4.55 9.13
CA ALA A 107 3.00 4.95 9.57
C ALA A 107 4.06 4.83 8.45
N ALA A 108 3.96 3.82 7.58
CA ALA A 108 4.81 3.71 6.40
C ALA A 108 4.58 4.87 5.42
N CYS A 109 3.31 5.23 5.17
CA CYS A 109 2.96 6.38 4.33
C CYS A 109 3.53 7.69 4.88
N THR A 110 3.30 7.98 6.18
CA THR A 110 3.88 9.17 6.84
C THR A 110 5.41 9.18 6.77
N ARG A 111 6.06 8.03 6.96
CA ARG A 111 7.53 7.91 6.86
C ARG A 111 8.07 8.16 5.44
N LEU A 112 7.30 7.81 4.42
CA LEU A 112 7.62 8.12 3.02
C LEU A 112 7.48 9.62 2.76
N GLN A 113 6.36 10.23 3.18
CA GLN A 113 6.10 11.67 3.07
C GLN A 113 7.18 12.51 3.78
N ASN A 114 7.57 12.12 5.00
CA ASN A 114 8.67 12.76 5.74
C ASN A 114 10.04 12.62 5.06
N GLY A 115 10.17 11.82 4.01
CA GLY A 115 11.37 11.73 3.19
C GLY A 115 11.13 12.20 1.76
N ASP A 116 10.23 13.15 1.56
CA ASP A 116 9.97 13.88 0.31
C ASP A 116 9.42 13.00 -0.84
N TYR A 117 8.66 11.95 -0.51
CA TYR A 117 7.89 11.17 -1.49
C TYR A 117 6.41 11.57 -1.48
N GLU A 118 5.81 11.62 -2.66
CA GLU A 118 4.37 11.73 -2.84
C GLU A 118 3.73 10.36 -2.57
N ALA A 119 3.46 10.07 -1.28
CA ALA A 119 2.88 8.80 -0.87
C ALA A 119 1.38 8.90 -0.58
N SER A 120 0.62 7.90 -1.02
CA SER A 120 -0.81 7.75 -0.78
C SER A 120 -1.18 6.30 -0.48
N ILE A 121 -2.34 6.09 0.14
CA ILE A 121 -2.90 4.75 0.40
C ILE A 121 -4.23 4.67 -0.34
N THR A 122 -4.47 3.60 -1.12
CA THR A 122 -5.80 3.35 -1.69
C THR A 122 -6.82 3.04 -0.59
N PRO A 123 -8.12 3.25 -0.80
CA PRO A 123 -9.13 2.92 0.19
C PRO A 123 -9.04 1.48 0.68
N PHE A 124 -8.87 1.31 1.98
CA PHE A 124 -9.00 0.03 2.67
C PHE A 124 -10.48 -0.32 2.86
N GLY A 125 -10.80 -1.61 2.81
CA GLY A 125 -12.14 -2.13 3.08
C GLY A 125 -13.08 -2.12 1.88
N PHE A 126 -12.54 -1.96 0.68
CA PHE A 126 -13.26 -2.04 -0.58
C PHE A 126 -12.50 -2.91 -1.57
N PHE A 127 -13.23 -3.71 -2.34
CA PHE A 127 -12.74 -4.20 -3.62
C PHE A 127 -12.60 -3.01 -4.58
N LEU A 128 -11.52 -3.00 -5.37
CA LEU A 128 -11.24 -1.92 -6.31
C LEU A 128 -11.28 -2.44 -7.74
N ASP A 129 -12.00 -1.73 -8.60
CA ASP A 129 -11.76 -1.79 -10.04
C ASP A 129 -10.42 -1.12 -10.30
N ILE A 130 -9.44 -1.88 -10.80
CA ILE A 130 -8.08 -1.39 -11.05
C ILE A 130 -7.84 -1.31 -12.56
N ASN A 131 -7.37 -0.15 -13.01
CA ASN A 131 -6.81 0.04 -14.34
C ASN A 131 -5.35 0.47 -14.20
N MET A 132 -4.42 -0.33 -14.72
CA MET A 132 -2.99 -0.05 -14.61
C MET A 132 -2.23 -0.32 -15.90
N GLU A 133 -1.35 0.62 -16.27
CA GLU A 133 -0.37 0.46 -17.34
C GLU A 133 1.00 0.12 -16.73
N ALA A 134 1.32 -1.17 -16.64
CA ALA A 134 2.58 -1.68 -16.09
C ALA A 134 3.58 -2.07 -17.19
N PRO A 135 4.49 -1.16 -17.60
CA PRO A 135 5.48 -1.46 -18.63
C PRO A 135 6.41 -2.62 -18.23
N GLY A 136 6.95 -3.32 -19.23
CA GLY A 136 7.84 -4.45 -19.03
C GLY A 136 9.32 -4.07 -19.15
N PHE A 137 10.02 -3.99 -18.03
CA PHE A 137 11.49 -3.92 -17.96
C PHE A 137 11.99 -4.45 -16.61
N SER A 138 13.30 -4.69 -16.49
CA SER A 138 13.89 -5.47 -15.38
C SER A 138 13.50 -5.00 -13.97
N MET A 139 13.30 -3.70 -13.74
CA MET A 139 12.99 -3.13 -12.43
C MET A 139 11.53 -2.68 -12.28
N ALA A 140 10.69 -2.92 -13.30
CA ALA A 140 9.29 -2.51 -13.29
C ALA A 140 8.43 -3.38 -12.37
N ARG A 141 8.91 -4.57 -11.97
CA ARG A 141 8.16 -5.54 -11.16
C ARG A 141 9.11 -6.15 -10.14
N VAL A 142 8.82 -5.94 -8.86
CA VAL A 142 9.70 -6.34 -7.77
C VAL A 142 8.89 -7.07 -6.71
N TRP A 143 9.35 -8.24 -6.31
CA TRP A 143 8.83 -8.96 -5.15
C TRP A 143 9.72 -8.74 -3.93
N GLY A 144 9.10 -8.59 -2.77
CA GLY A 144 9.77 -8.45 -1.48
C GLY A 144 9.13 -9.32 -0.42
N ASP A 145 9.97 -10.07 0.30
CA ASP A 145 9.63 -10.77 1.54
C ASP A 145 10.32 -10.04 2.70
N LEU A 146 9.55 -9.29 3.50
CA LEU A 146 10.06 -8.32 4.47
C LEU A 146 9.74 -8.70 5.91
#